data_AF-A0A437P181-F1
#
_entry.id   AF-A0A437P181-F1
#
_cell.length_a   1.000
_cell.length_b   1.000
_cell.length_c   1.000
_cell.angle_alpha   90.00
_cell.angle_beta   90.00
_cell.angle_gamma   90.00
#
_symmetry.space_group_name_H-M   'P 1'
#
loop_
_entity.id
_entity.type
_entity.pdbx_description
1 polymer ?
#
loop_
_entity_poly.entity_id
_entity_poly.type
_entity_poly.pdbx_seq_one_letter_code
_entity_poly.pdbx_strand_id
1 'polypeptide(L)'
;MPILAFLVFLAMGLTNLAAVQAGLVHLTGMPVALAVLIAIPVFYVPILGSVAGCVGALIAWHLPLPAAVLLFTWPAVAAALAWGVGRARTRLAGGSAA
;
A
#
# COMPACT_ATOMS: atom_id res chain seq x y z
N MET A 1 -19.94 -11.75 2.89
CA MET A 1 -19.29 -10.59 2.23
C MET A 1 -18.07 -10.00 2.97
N PRO A 2 -17.96 -9.96 4.32
CA PRO A 2 -16.79 -9.31 4.96
C PRO A 2 -15.49 -10.14 4.89
N ILE A 3 -15.58 -11.47 4.92
CA ILE A 3 -14.41 -12.37 4.86
C ILE A 3 -13.60 -12.20 3.58
N LEU A 4 -14.27 -12.10 2.42
CA LEU A 4 -13.56 -11.98 1.14
C LEU A 4 -12.78 -10.66 1.07
N ALA A 5 -13.40 -9.54 1.48
CA ALA A 5 -12.72 -8.25 1.55
C ALA A 5 -11.52 -8.28 2.52
N PHE A 6 -11.68 -8.93 3.68
CA PHE A 6 -10.58 -9.13 4.63
C PHE A 6 -9.42 -9.93 4.03
N LEU A 7 -9.71 -11.05 3.35
CA LEU A 7 -8.69 -11.88 2.71
C LEU A 7 -7.95 -11.13 1.61
N VAL A 8 -8.66 -10.34 0.80
CA VAL A 8 -8.05 -9.48 -0.23
C VAL A 8 -7.12 -8.45 0.41
N PHE A 9 -7.57 -7.79 1.49
CA PHE A 9 -6.78 -6.79 2.20
C PHE A 9 -5.51 -7.40 2.81
N LEU A 10 -5.63 -8.58 3.41
CA LEU A 10 -4.51 -9.34 3.96
C LEU A 10 -3.51 -9.75 2.87
N ALA A 11 -3.99 -10.29 1.75
CA ALA A 11 -3.16 -10.68 0.63
C ALA A 11 -2.39 -9.49 0.04
N MET A 12 -3.07 -8.35 -0.14
CA MET A 12 -2.43 -7.11 -0.60
C MET A 12 -1.37 -6.60 0.38
N GLY A 13 -1.66 -6.66 1.69
CA GLY A 13 -0.70 -6.28 2.73
C GLY A 13 0.55 -7.15 2.74
N LEU A 14 0.37 -8.48 2.70
CA LEU A 14 1.48 -9.44 2.62
C LEU A 14 2.28 -9.27 1.33
N THR A 15 1.61 -9.00 0.21
CA THR A 15 2.28 -8.75 -1.07
C THR A 15 3.14 -7.49 -1.01
N ASN A 16 2.65 -6.42 -0.38
CA ASN A 16 3.43 -5.20 -0.18
C ASN A 16 4.63 -5.44 0.73
N LEU A 17 4.44 -6.15 1.85
CA LEU A 17 5.52 -6.50 2.75
C LEU A 17 6.60 -7.35 2.05
N ALA A 18 6.19 -8.32 1.22
CA ALA A 18 7.08 -9.13 0.41
C ALA A 18 7.84 -8.30 -0.65
N ALA A 19 7.17 -7.33 -1.28
CA ALA A 19 7.81 -6.43 -2.24
C ALA A 19 8.85 -5.54 -1.58
N VAL A 20 8.53 -4.94 -0.42
CA VAL A 20 9.48 -4.16 0.39
C VAL A 20 10.67 -5.01 0.80
N GLN A 21 10.43 -6.23 1.30
CA GLN A 21 11.48 -7.17 1.66
C GLN A 21 12.38 -7.52 0.48
N ALA A 22 11.80 -7.81 -0.68
CA ALA A 22 12.55 -8.14 -1.88
C ALA A 22 13.40 -6.95 -2.35
N GLY A 23 12.85 -5.74 -2.32
CA GLY A 23 13.58 -4.51 -2.60
C GLY A 23 14.74 -4.28 -1.65
N LEU A 24 14.55 -4.49 -0.35
CA LEU A 24 15.61 -4.36 0.66
C LEU A 24 16.74 -5.37 0.43
N VAL A 25 16.41 -6.64 0.16
CA VAL A 25 17.42 -7.66 -0.17
C VAL A 25 18.18 -7.28 -1.42
N HIS A 26 17.48 -6.81 -2.46
CA HIS A 26 18.10 -6.44 -3.74
C HIS A 26 19.04 -5.22 -3.60
N LEU A 27 18.66 -4.21 -2.82
CA LEU A 27 19.44 -2.98 -2.66
C LEU A 27 20.64 -3.12 -1.73
N THR A 28 20.51 -3.94 -0.68
CA THR A 28 21.51 -3.99 0.40
C THR A 28 22.28 -5.31 0.46
N GLY A 29 21.82 -6.34 -0.26
CA GLY A 29 22.36 -7.69 -0.18
C GLY A 29 22.15 -8.38 1.18
N MET A 30 21.31 -7.81 2.05
CA MET A 30 21.12 -8.34 3.40
C MET A 30 20.35 -9.68 3.41
N PRO A 31 20.53 -10.53 4.44
CA PRO A 31 19.78 -11.77 4.58
C PRO A 31 18.27 -11.52 4.64
N VAL A 32 17.49 -12.42 4.04
CA VAL A 32 16.00 -12.31 3.95
C VAL A 32 15.36 -12.08 5.32
N ALA A 33 15.80 -12.79 6.36
CA ALA A 33 15.26 -12.65 7.71
C ALA A 33 15.45 -11.22 8.29
N LEU A 34 16.60 -10.60 8.03
CA LEU A 34 16.88 -9.24 8.46
C LEU A 34 16.07 -8.23 7.65
N ALA A 35 15.92 -8.46 6.34
CA ALA A 35 15.10 -7.63 5.47
C ALA A 35 13.63 -7.62 5.88
N VAL A 36 13.06 -8.76 6.34
CA VAL A 36 11.69 -8.80 6.88
C VAL A 36 11.55 -7.93 8.14
N LEU A 37 12.51 -8.04 9.06
CA LEU A 37 12.52 -7.26 10.31
C LEU A 37 12.52 -5.75 10.05
N ILE A 38 13.21 -5.30 9.00
CA ILE A 38 13.26 -3.88 8.58
C ILE A 38 12.04 -3.52 7.70
N ALA A 39 11.51 -4.46 6.93
CA ALA A 39 10.34 -4.24 6.09
C ALA A 39 9.08 -3.93 6.93
N ILE A 40 8.93 -4.52 8.12
CA ILE A 40 7.79 -4.28 9.01
C ILE A 40 7.62 -2.81 9.40
N PRO A 41 8.64 -2.12 9.98
CA PRO A 41 8.51 -0.70 10.33
C PRO A 41 8.37 0.20 9.09
N VAL A 42 9.01 -0.15 7.97
CA VAL A 42 8.88 0.60 6.70
C VAL A 42 7.46 0.50 6.15
N PHE A 43 6.86 -0.69 6.20
CA PHE A 43 5.48 -0.95 5.75
C PHE A 43 4.45 -0.22 6.61
N TYR A 44 4.73 -0.02 7.90
CA TYR A 44 3.79 0.63 8.83
C TYR A 44 3.61 2.13 8.54
N VAL A 45 4.57 2.77 7.87
CA VAL A 45 4.44 4.17 7.45
C VAL A 45 3.65 4.20 6.13
N PRO A 46 2.43 4.77 6.08
CA PRO A 46 1.50 4.56 4.96
C PRO A 46 2.08 4.91 3.59
N ILE A 47 2.73 6.07 3.48
CA ILE A 47 3.31 6.53 2.20
C ILE A 47 4.63 5.80 1.93
N LEU A 48 5.47 5.65 2.96
CA LEU A 48 6.78 5.03 2.81
C LEU A 48 6.65 3.56 2.39
N GLY A 49 5.73 2.81 2.98
CA GLY A 49 5.44 1.43 2.64
C GLY A 49 4.94 1.27 1.21
N SER A 50 4.06 2.15 0.74
CA SER A 50 3.62 2.16 -0.67
C SER A 50 4.75 2.45 -1.64
N VAL A 51 5.61 3.43 -1.35
CA VAL A 51 6.75 3.78 -2.20
C VAL A 51 7.79 2.65 -2.20
N ALA A 52 8.13 2.13 -1.02
CA ALA A 52 9.07 1.02 -0.88
C ALA A 52 8.56 -0.26 -1.56
N GLY A 53 7.25 -0.54 -1.50
CA GLY A 53 6.61 -1.63 -2.22
C GLY A 53 6.71 -1.48 -3.74
N CYS A 54 6.39 -0.29 -4.26
CA CYS A 54 6.57 0.03 -5.68
C CYS A 54 8.01 -0.17 -6.13
N VAL A 55 8.98 0.41 -5.40
CA VAL A 55 10.40 0.30 -5.72
C VAL A 55 10.84 -1.16 -5.68
N GLY A 56 10.46 -1.91 -4.64
CA GLY A 56 10.77 -3.33 -4.52
C GLY A 56 10.20 -4.17 -5.66
N ALA A 57 8.97 -3.92 -6.07
CA ALA A 57 8.37 -4.63 -7.19
C ALA A 57 9.00 -4.27 -8.55
N LEU A 58 9.44 -3.02 -8.74
CA LEU A 58 10.16 -2.60 -9.94
C LEU A 58 11.53 -3.27 -10.05
N ILE A 59 12.32 -3.25 -8.98
CA ILE A 59 13.72 -3.67 -9.02
C ILE A 59 13.90 -5.17 -8.75
N ALA A 60 13.09 -5.76 -7.88
CA ALA A 60 13.24 -7.15 -7.45
C ALA A 60 12.25 -8.10 -8.14
N TRP A 61 11.06 -7.63 -8.50
CA TRP A 61 10.06 -8.46 -9.21
C TRP A 61 9.96 -8.13 -10.70
N HIS A 62 10.68 -7.10 -11.16
CA HIS A 62 10.68 -6.63 -12.54
C HIS A 62 9.27 -6.33 -13.08
N LEU A 63 8.35 -5.92 -12.20
CA LEU A 63 7.02 -5.51 -12.63
C LEU A 63 7.11 -4.20 -13.44
N PRO A 64 6.27 -4.05 -14.48
CA PRO A 64 6.19 -2.78 -15.19
C PRO A 64 5.61 -1.71 -14.27
N LEU A 65 6.11 -0.47 -14.41
CA LEU A 65 5.74 0.68 -13.57
C LEU A 65 4.22 0.87 -13.38
N PRO A 66 3.36 0.77 -14.40
CA PRO A 66 1.92 0.95 -14.21
C PRO A 66 1.32 -0.09 -13.26
N ALA A 67 1.79 -1.34 -13.37
CA ALA A 67 1.29 -2.44 -12.55
C ALA A 67 1.79 -2.30 -11.10
N ALA A 68 3.06 -1.94 -10.90
CA ALA A 68 3.61 -1.69 -9.57
C ALA A 68 2.85 -0.56 -8.86
N VAL A 69 2.64 0.58 -9.54
CA VAL A 69 1.90 1.71 -8.97
C VAL A 69 0.50 1.29 -8.55
N LEU A 70 -0.26 0.63 -9.43
CA LEU A 70 -1.61 0.17 -9.12
C LEU A 70 -1.66 -0.78 -7.92
N LEU A 71 -0.68 -1.70 -7.81
CA LEU A 71 -0.67 -2.72 -6.78
C LEU A 71 -0.31 -2.19 -5.39
N PHE A 72 0.47 -1.11 -5.29
CA PHE A 72 0.98 -0.61 -3.99
C PHE A 72 0.50 0.78 -3.59
N THR A 73 -0.12 1.57 -4.47
CA THR A 73 -0.76 2.86 -4.11
C THR A 73 -2.24 2.78 -3.75
N TRP A 74 -2.83 1.58 -3.74
CA TRP A 74 -4.22 1.36 -3.33
C TRP A 74 -4.60 1.94 -1.95
N PRO A 75 -3.72 2.02 -0.91
CA PRO A 75 -4.09 2.62 0.37
C PRO A 75 -4.30 4.14 0.23
N ALA A 76 -3.48 4.79 -0.60
CA ALA A 76 -3.61 6.21 -0.90
C ALA A 76 -4.90 6.48 -1.70
N VAL A 77 -5.23 5.62 -2.67
CA VAL A 77 -6.49 5.70 -3.42
C VAL A 77 -7.70 5.51 -2.49
N ALA A 78 -7.65 4.50 -1.61
CA ALA A 78 -8.71 4.26 -0.64
C ALA A 78 -8.89 5.45 0.33
N ALA A 79 -7.79 6.02 0.82
CA ALA A 79 -7.81 7.22 1.67
C ALA A 79 -8.40 8.44 0.94
N ALA A 80 -8.00 8.67 -0.32
CA ALA A 80 -8.52 9.76 -1.14
C ALA A 80 -10.02 9.61 -1.41
N LEU A 81 -10.49 8.39 -1.69
CA LEU A 81 -11.92 8.08 -1.84
C LEU A 81 -12.68 8.33 -0.55
N ALA A 82 -12.18 7.86 0.59
CA ALA A 82 -12.81 8.09 1.90
C ALA A 82 -12.91 9.59 2.23
N TRP A 83 -11.86 10.35 1.97
CA TRP A 83 -11.84 11.81 2.11
C TRP A 83 -12.82 12.51 1.18
N GLY A 84 -12.88 12.10 -0.09
CA GLY A 84 -13.82 12.63 -1.07
C GLY A 84 -15.28 12.40 -0.67
N VAL A 85 -15.61 11.19 -0.22
CA VAL A 85 -16.95 10.84 0.30
C VAL A 85 -17.28 11.65 1.56
N GLY A 86 -16.31 11.83 2.47
CA GLY A 86 -16.48 12.67 3.66
C GLY A 86 -16.79 14.13 3.33
N ARG A 87 -16.09 14.71 2.34
CA ARG A 87 -16.38 16.07 1.84
C ARG A 87 -17.73 16.16 1.13
N ALA A 88 -18.12 15.16 0.36
CA ALA A 88 -19.42 15.15 -0.30
C ALA A 88 -20.57 15.11 0.73
N ARG A 89 -20.45 14.27 1.76
CA ARG A 89 -21.43 14.17 2.84
C ARG A 89 -21.59 15.46 3.64
N THR A 90 -20.48 16.12 3.98
CA THR A 90 -20.52 17.40 4.71
C THR A 90 -21.17 18.52 3.90
N ARG A 91 -20.94 18.56 2.57
CA ARG A 91 -21.64 19.51 1.68
C ARG A 91 -23.14 19.25 1.58
N LEU A 92 -23.56 17.99 1.51
CA LEU A 92 -24.99 17.63 1.48
C LEU A 92 -25.69 17.91 2.81
N ALA A 93 -25.02 17.67 3.95
CA ALA A 93 -25.56 17.97 5.28
C ALA A 93 -25.68 19.49 5.54
N GLY A 94 -24.77 20.31 5.00
CA GLY A 94 -24.84 21.77 5.10
C GLY A 94 -25.86 22.42 4.16
N GLY A 95 -26.25 21.74 3.07
CA GLY A 95 -27.22 22.25 2.09
C GLY A 95 -28.70 22.07 2.46
N SER A 96 -29.04 21.25 3.46
CA SER A 96 -30.43 21.08 3.94
C SER A 96 -30.83 22.05 5.06
N ALA A 97 -29.97 22.99 5.44
CA ALA A 97 -30.21 23.97 6.51
C ALA A 97 -30.49 25.40 5.99
N ALA A 98 -30.66 25.58 4.68
CA ALA A 98 -31.03 26.84 4.02
C ALA A 98 -32.34 26.66 3.25
#